data_AF-A0AAV1DP79-F1
#
_entry.id   AF-A0AAV1DP79-F1
#
_cell.length_a   1.000
_cell.length_b   1.000
_cell.length_c   1.000
_cell.angle_alpha   90.00
_cell.angle_beta   90.00
_cell.angle_gamma   90.00
#
_symmetry.space_group_name_H-M   'P 1'
#
loop_
_entity.id
_entity.type
_entity.pdbx_description
1 polymer ?
#
loop_
_entity_poly.entity_id
_entity_poly.type
_entity_poly.pdbx_seq_one_letter_code
_entity_poly.pdbx_strand_id
1 'polypeptide(L)'
;MGKLIKKPHAVCIPFPAQSHVNAMLKFAKILHCKGFHITFVHTEYNYNRILKSRGPNSLDGATNFRFETIPDGLPPLENDEASQDVFQLCMSTDKNCHAPFLQLLKNLNAKALTDDDFPPVTCILSDCCMAFTLEASEELGIPNAQIWTVNAISAMCTLQYPNLVKQGYAPLKDLSYLQNGYLDQTIDFIPGIESIRLRDLAIVWSFEPNDPFIEYMINLVPKTLKGSALIINTFGYSKSSRIPTMVEIGTPKVDAYRRDLTINSLFYNIHDDSIEDFTRRGIVGLLLSRRIVTPLPPKKTFLDDPLRVLRAIRFGARLGFELNDDLKTAASYREVRISMDEKISRERMGHEVDLIVSGHEPVKAMTCISDLKLFGTVFTLPVSFEPGISDGYEILCVANMRFAWRLLQTIDCSFTIKQRRLCLYAALFLPFRGMVYKDNKTRRVPVNTGWVALLGDMKDNWRLALVLSMVLSSADIHSAQQLYKVVEDWILRQGLDEIWKVKPLVNGKQIMTVLDLRTGGSLVGEWQQKLLEWQLAHPSGTENECINWMIKSLS
;
A
#
# COMPACT_ATOMS: atom_id res chain seq x y z
N MET A 1 -6.69 0.06 -48.71
CA MET A 1 -6.81 -0.65 -47.42
C MET A 1 -5.96 0.09 -46.40
N GLY A 2 -6.52 0.52 -45.27
CA GLY A 2 -5.71 1.07 -44.18
C GLY A 2 -4.90 -0.05 -43.51
N LYS A 3 -3.62 0.18 -43.22
CA LYS A 3 -2.85 -0.74 -42.37
C LYS A 3 -3.56 -0.81 -41.01
N LEU A 4 -3.94 -2.01 -40.55
CA LEU A 4 -4.24 -2.18 -39.14
C LEU A 4 -3.01 -1.77 -38.35
N ILE A 5 -3.17 -0.78 -37.47
CA ILE A 5 -2.11 -0.36 -36.56
C ILE A 5 -1.96 -1.49 -35.54
N LYS A 6 -0.98 -2.39 -35.74
CA LYS A 6 -0.66 -3.43 -34.75
C LYS A 6 -0.35 -2.74 -33.43
N LYS A 7 -0.95 -3.25 -32.35
CA LYS A 7 -0.86 -2.71 -30.99
C LYS A 7 0.62 -2.60 -30.58
N PRO A 8 1.11 -1.48 -30.03
CA PRO A 8 2.50 -1.38 -29.63
C PRO A 8 2.79 -2.33 -28.46
N HIS A 9 3.97 -2.96 -28.46
CA HIS A 9 4.38 -3.95 -27.48
C HIS A 9 5.67 -3.48 -26.79
N ALA A 10 5.58 -3.21 -25.49
CA ALA A 10 6.72 -2.89 -24.65
C ALA A 10 7.18 -4.11 -23.85
N VAL A 11 8.47 -4.44 -23.95
CA VAL A 11 9.14 -5.38 -23.05
C VAL A 11 9.76 -4.57 -21.92
N CYS A 12 9.29 -4.78 -20.69
CA CYS A 12 9.72 -4.06 -19.49
C CYS A 12 10.62 -4.95 -18.64
N ILE A 13 11.88 -4.56 -18.42
CA ILE A 13 12.86 -5.34 -17.63
C ILE A 13 13.53 -4.48 -16.53
N PRO A 14 13.08 -4.57 -15.27
CA PRO A 14 13.65 -3.83 -14.15
C PRO A 14 14.98 -4.45 -13.70
N PHE A 15 15.78 -3.68 -12.96
CA PHE A 15 16.82 -4.30 -12.15
C PHE A 15 16.17 -5.19 -11.08
N PRO A 16 16.67 -6.41 -10.81
CA PRO A 16 16.10 -7.39 -9.87
C PRO A 16 16.03 -7.01 -8.38
N ALA A 17 16.03 -5.72 -8.01
CA ALA A 17 15.76 -5.24 -6.66
C ALA A 17 14.30 -4.79 -6.47
N GLN A 18 13.73 -5.04 -5.29
CA GLN A 18 12.30 -4.84 -4.99
C GLN A 18 11.79 -3.41 -5.28
N SER A 19 12.59 -2.38 -5.05
CA SER A 19 12.26 -0.97 -5.34
C SER A 19 12.18 -0.69 -6.85
N HIS A 20 13.16 -1.18 -7.62
CA HIS A 20 13.25 -1.04 -9.08
C HIS A 20 12.08 -1.76 -9.77
N VAL A 21 11.83 -3.02 -9.39
CA VAL A 21 10.66 -3.81 -9.83
C VAL A 21 9.36 -3.05 -9.57
N ASN A 22 9.17 -2.51 -8.36
CA ASN A 22 7.95 -1.76 -8.01
C ASN A 22 7.80 -0.43 -8.77
N ALA A 23 8.90 0.24 -9.11
CA ALA A 23 8.88 1.47 -9.89
C ALA A 23 8.49 1.17 -11.34
N MET A 24 9.18 0.22 -11.99
CA MET A 24 8.88 -0.14 -13.36
C MET A 24 7.50 -0.78 -13.53
N LEU A 25 7.03 -1.60 -12.57
CA LEU A 25 5.69 -2.21 -12.63
C LEU A 25 4.57 -1.15 -12.64
N LYS A 26 4.77 -0.01 -11.96
CA LYS A 26 3.85 1.14 -12.04
C LYS A 26 3.89 1.79 -13.42
N PHE A 27 5.08 1.96 -13.99
CA PHE A 27 5.26 2.52 -15.33
C PHE A 27 4.64 1.63 -16.42
N ALA A 28 4.88 0.32 -16.35
CA ALA A 28 4.33 -0.69 -17.25
C ALA A 28 2.80 -0.72 -17.21
N LYS A 29 2.18 -0.55 -16.02
CA LYS A 29 0.72 -0.38 -15.89
C LYS A 29 0.21 0.90 -16.57
N ILE A 30 0.94 2.02 -16.49
CA ILE A 30 0.59 3.26 -17.20
C ILE A 30 0.65 3.06 -18.73
N LEU A 31 1.65 2.33 -19.23
CA LEU A 31 1.76 1.96 -20.65
C LEU A 31 0.59 1.04 -21.08
N HIS A 32 0.24 0.03 -20.28
CA HIS A 32 -0.92 -0.83 -20.54
C HIS A 32 -2.23 -0.05 -20.64
N CYS A 33 -2.48 0.88 -19.69
CA CYS A 33 -3.63 1.79 -19.75
C CYS A 33 -3.60 2.74 -20.96
N LYS A 34 -2.43 3.01 -21.55
CA LYS A 34 -2.26 3.76 -22.81
C LYS A 34 -2.36 2.87 -24.06
N GLY A 35 -2.74 1.59 -23.91
CA GLY A 35 -2.98 0.68 -25.02
C GLY A 35 -1.76 -0.13 -25.46
N PHE A 36 -0.68 -0.18 -24.68
CA PHE A 36 0.42 -1.11 -24.97
C PHE A 36 0.07 -2.55 -24.60
N HIS A 37 0.59 -3.51 -25.36
CA HIS A 37 0.82 -4.86 -24.88
C HIS A 37 2.09 -4.84 -24.02
N ILE A 38 2.04 -5.46 -22.84
CA ILE A 38 3.16 -5.49 -21.90
C ILE A 38 3.64 -6.92 -21.71
N THR A 39 4.95 -7.10 -21.86
CA THR A 39 5.69 -8.25 -21.35
C THR A 39 6.63 -7.77 -20.26
N PHE A 40 6.39 -8.15 -19.01
CA PHE A 40 7.18 -7.73 -17.85
C PHE A 40 8.14 -8.85 -17.45
N VAL A 41 9.44 -8.63 -17.62
CA VAL A 41 10.47 -9.65 -17.41
C VAL A 41 10.95 -9.62 -15.97
N HIS A 42 10.92 -10.75 -15.28
CA HIS A 42 11.56 -10.95 -13.98
C HIS A 42 12.84 -11.78 -14.13
N THR A 43 13.70 -11.75 -13.11
CA THR A 43 14.66 -12.85 -12.94
C THR A 43 13.94 -14.07 -12.36
N GLU A 44 14.35 -15.28 -12.74
CA GLU A 44 13.75 -16.54 -12.26
C GLU A 44 13.66 -16.60 -10.72
N TYR A 45 14.71 -16.16 -10.03
CA TYR A 45 14.74 -16.06 -8.57
C TYR A 45 13.63 -15.13 -8.01
N ASN A 46 13.47 -13.93 -8.57
CA ASN A 46 12.42 -13.00 -8.13
C ASN A 46 11.00 -13.51 -8.47
N TYR A 47 10.83 -14.13 -9.63
CA TYR A 47 9.57 -14.73 -10.05
C TYR A 47 9.13 -15.82 -9.06
N ASN A 48 10.04 -16.74 -8.74
CA ASN A 48 9.80 -17.82 -7.77
C ASN A 48 9.49 -17.30 -6.36
N ARG A 49 10.17 -16.24 -5.89
CA ARG A 49 9.86 -15.60 -4.60
C ARG A 49 8.47 -14.96 -4.58
N ILE A 50 8.01 -14.37 -5.68
CA ILE A 50 6.65 -13.81 -5.77
C ILE A 50 5.62 -14.94 -5.71
N LEU A 51 5.81 -16.03 -6.46
CA LEU A 51 4.90 -17.18 -6.41
C LEU A 51 4.84 -17.84 -5.03
N LYS A 52 5.98 -18.03 -4.35
CA LYS A 52 6.05 -18.57 -2.99
C LYS A 52 5.31 -17.68 -1.98
N SER A 53 5.45 -16.35 -2.09
CA SER A 53 4.88 -15.40 -1.12
C SER A 53 3.43 -14.97 -1.39
N ARG A 54 2.92 -15.13 -2.62
CA ARG A 54 1.59 -14.65 -3.02
C ARG A 54 0.71 -15.73 -3.69
N GLY A 55 1.20 -16.95 -3.81
CA GLY A 55 0.52 -18.07 -4.45
C GLY A 55 0.81 -18.19 -5.96
N PRO A 56 0.55 -19.37 -6.55
CA PRO A 56 0.91 -19.70 -7.93
C PRO A 56 0.26 -18.78 -8.96
N ASN A 57 -0.97 -18.33 -8.70
CA ASN A 57 -1.74 -17.46 -9.59
C ASN A 57 -1.37 -15.97 -9.53
N SER A 58 -0.38 -15.59 -8.71
CA SER A 58 -0.06 -14.17 -8.46
C SER A 58 0.59 -13.45 -9.65
N LEU A 59 0.99 -14.19 -10.68
CA LEU A 59 1.56 -13.69 -11.93
C LEU A 59 0.80 -14.19 -13.18
N ASP A 60 -0.46 -14.61 -13.05
CA ASP A 60 -1.35 -15.00 -14.17
C ASP A 60 -1.59 -13.86 -15.20
N GLY A 61 -1.17 -12.63 -14.87
CA GLY A 61 -1.24 -11.48 -15.74
C GLY A 61 -2.66 -10.94 -15.93
N ALA A 62 -2.86 -10.26 -17.05
CA ALA A 62 -4.15 -9.80 -17.53
C ALA A 62 -4.15 -9.82 -19.08
N THR A 63 -5.29 -9.58 -19.71
CA THR A 63 -5.35 -9.49 -21.18
C THR A 63 -4.40 -8.39 -21.67
N ASN A 64 -3.38 -8.78 -22.45
CA ASN A 64 -2.28 -7.93 -22.91
C ASN A 64 -1.27 -7.44 -21.84
N PHE A 65 -1.21 -8.09 -20.67
CA PHE A 65 -0.17 -7.87 -19.67
C PHE A 65 0.32 -9.23 -19.17
N ARG A 66 1.54 -9.63 -19.50
CA ARG A 66 2.13 -10.91 -19.07
C ARG A 66 3.42 -10.71 -18.30
N PHE A 67 3.83 -11.78 -17.63
CA PHE A 67 5.14 -11.90 -17.00
C PHE A 67 5.95 -12.99 -17.70
N GLU A 68 7.24 -12.76 -17.88
CA GLU A 68 8.20 -13.71 -18.46
C GLU A 68 9.46 -13.73 -17.56
N THR A 69 10.35 -14.69 -17.77
CA THR A 69 11.57 -14.84 -16.94
C THR A 69 12.84 -14.95 -17.77
N ILE A 70 13.96 -14.50 -17.18
CA ILE A 70 15.32 -14.84 -17.59
C ILE A 70 16.15 -15.27 -16.36
N PRO A 71 17.19 -16.11 -16.51
CA PRO A 71 18.16 -16.33 -15.45
C PRO A 71 18.97 -15.04 -15.19
N ASP A 72 19.39 -14.82 -13.93
CA ASP A 72 20.25 -13.69 -13.53
C ASP A 72 21.75 -14.02 -13.56
N GLY A 73 22.10 -15.29 -13.80
CA GLY A 73 23.47 -15.78 -13.91
C GLY A 73 24.15 -16.07 -12.57
N LEU A 74 23.45 -15.90 -11.44
CA LEU A 74 23.97 -16.28 -10.12
C LEU A 74 23.62 -17.74 -9.80
N PRO A 75 24.44 -18.43 -8.96
CA PRO A 75 24.09 -19.76 -8.48
C PRO A 75 22.83 -19.72 -7.58
N PRO A 76 22.04 -20.81 -7.54
CA PRO A 76 20.93 -20.92 -6.60
C PRO A 76 21.40 -20.75 -5.15
N LEU A 77 20.64 -20.01 -4.35
CA LEU A 77 20.90 -19.86 -2.92
C LEU A 77 20.36 -21.08 -2.16
N GLU A 78 21.10 -21.56 -1.15
CA GLU A 78 20.63 -22.64 -0.25
C GLU A 78 19.37 -22.23 0.54
N ASN A 79 19.16 -20.93 0.73
CA ASN A 79 17.96 -20.37 1.35
C ASN A 79 17.28 -19.37 0.40
N ASP A 80 16.09 -19.73 -0.08
CA ASP A 80 15.24 -18.90 -0.95
C ASP A 80 14.81 -17.55 -0.34
N GLU A 81 14.87 -17.40 1.00
CA GLU A 81 14.52 -16.15 1.68
C GLU A 81 15.68 -15.15 1.75
N ALA A 82 16.93 -15.62 1.61
CA ALA A 82 18.12 -14.76 1.65
C ALA A 82 18.15 -13.84 0.42
N SER A 83 18.42 -12.55 0.62
CA SER A 83 18.52 -11.59 -0.49
C SER A 83 19.85 -11.71 -1.22
N GLN A 84 19.82 -11.63 -2.55
CA GLN A 84 21.03 -11.61 -3.39
C GLN A 84 21.87 -10.36 -3.11
N ASP A 85 23.20 -10.51 -3.17
CA ASP A 85 24.12 -9.38 -3.12
C ASP A 85 23.96 -8.48 -4.36
N VAL A 86 23.81 -7.17 -4.14
CA VAL A 86 23.49 -6.22 -5.21
C VAL A 86 24.66 -6.03 -6.18
N PHE A 87 25.90 -6.09 -5.71
CA PHE A 87 27.09 -5.87 -6.54
C PHE A 87 27.35 -7.07 -7.45
N GLN A 88 27.28 -8.29 -6.90
CA GLN A 88 27.34 -9.53 -7.67
C GLN A 88 26.21 -9.60 -8.70
N LEU A 89 25.00 -9.16 -8.35
CA LEU A 89 23.85 -9.14 -9.24
C LEU A 89 24.01 -8.14 -10.40
N CYS A 90 24.53 -6.94 -10.15
CA CYS A 90 24.91 -5.98 -11.19
C CYS A 90 25.94 -6.57 -12.18
N MET A 91 27.02 -7.15 -11.67
CA MET A 91 28.09 -7.72 -12.50
C MET A 91 27.66 -8.99 -13.26
N SER A 92 26.87 -9.85 -12.63
CA SER A 92 26.36 -11.07 -13.25
C SER A 92 25.35 -10.75 -14.35
N THR A 93 24.44 -9.81 -14.13
CA THR A 93 23.42 -9.48 -15.13
C THR A 93 24.02 -8.87 -16.40
N ASP A 94 24.97 -7.93 -16.30
CA ASP A 94 25.67 -7.37 -17.48
C ASP A 94 26.43 -8.43 -18.29
N LYS A 95 27.04 -9.43 -17.63
CA LYS A 95 27.78 -10.52 -18.29
C LYS A 95 26.90 -11.63 -18.87
N ASN A 96 25.85 -12.02 -18.15
CA ASN A 96 25.14 -13.28 -18.37
C ASN A 96 23.73 -13.13 -18.96
N CYS A 97 23.08 -11.97 -18.83
CA CYS A 97 21.67 -11.81 -19.23
C CYS A 97 21.44 -11.42 -20.70
N HIS A 98 22.47 -10.98 -21.44
CA HIS A 98 22.32 -10.59 -22.84
C HIS A 98 21.70 -11.71 -23.70
N ALA A 99 22.34 -12.88 -23.73
CA ALA A 99 21.91 -14.00 -24.57
C ALA A 99 20.48 -14.52 -24.25
N PRO A 100 20.09 -14.79 -22.98
CA PRO A 100 18.72 -15.22 -22.67
C PRO A 100 17.68 -14.12 -22.94
N PHE A 101 18.01 -12.84 -22.72
CA PHE A 101 17.09 -11.73 -23.04
C PHE A 101 16.88 -11.58 -24.55
N LEU A 102 17.96 -11.64 -25.35
CA LEU A 102 17.87 -11.64 -26.81
C LEU A 102 17.05 -12.83 -27.33
N GLN A 103 17.21 -14.02 -26.73
CA GLN A 103 16.41 -15.19 -27.08
C GLN A 103 14.93 -15.01 -26.71
N LEU A 104 14.62 -14.42 -25.55
CA LEU A 104 13.25 -14.07 -25.18
C LEU A 104 12.62 -13.12 -26.20
N LEU A 105 13.31 -12.05 -26.62
CA LEU A 105 12.83 -11.13 -27.64
C LEU A 105 12.57 -11.83 -28.99
N LYS A 106 13.47 -12.73 -29.41
CA LYS A 106 13.30 -13.56 -30.61
C LYS A 106 12.07 -14.48 -30.50
N ASN A 107 11.86 -15.12 -29.34
CA ASN A 107 10.69 -15.97 -29.09
C ASN A 107 9.37 -15.20 -29.12
N LEU A 108 9.32 -14.01 -28.53
CA LEU A 108 8.15 -13.12 -28.58
C LEU A 108 7.86 -12.70 -30.03
N ASN A 109 8.87 -12.27 -30.79
CA ASN A 109 8.69 -11.90 -32.19
C ASN A 109 8.27 -13.10 -33.06
N ALA A 110 8.77 -14.30 -32.81
CA ALA A 110 8.33 -15.52 -33.50
C ALA A 110 6.86 -15.85 -33.20
N LYS A 111 6.40 -15.69 -31.95
CA LYS A 111 4.98 -15.84 -31.60
C LYS A 111 4.09 -14.83 -32.32
N ALA A 112 4.58 -13.60 -32.55
CA ALA A 112 3.83 -12.57 -33.28
C ALA A 112 3.69 -12.81 -34.81
N LEU A 113 4.31 -13.89 -35.32
CA LEU A 113 4.11 -14.41 -36.68
C LEU A 113 3.05 -15.52 -36.74
N THR A 114 2.68 -16.12 -35.61
CA THR A 114 1.76 -17.27 -35.54
C THR A 114 0.45 -16.99 -34.80
N ASP A 115 0.37 -15.85 -34.09
CA ASP A 115 -0.76 -15.42 -33.29
C ASP A 115 -1.10 -13.96 -33.66
N ASP A 116 -2.17 -13.76 -34.44
CA ASP A 116 -2.56 -12.43 -34.96
C ASP A 116 -2.97 -11.44 -33.88
N ASP A 117 -3.46 -11.93 -32.73
CA ASP A 117 -3.77 -11.12 -31.55
C ASP A 117 -2.52 -10.75 -30.75
N PHE A 118 -1.35 -11.32 -31.08
CA PHE A 118 -0.09 -11.05 -30.42
C PHE A 118 0.83 -10.11 -31.22
N PRO A 119 1.06 -8.87 -30.76
CA PRO A 119 1.92 -7.92 -31.48
C PRO A 119 3.42 -8.24 -31.34
N PRO A 120 4.23 -7.99 -32.39
CA PRO A 120 5.69 -8.06 -32.29
C PRO A 120 6.22 -6.97 -31.35
N VAL A 121 7.37 -7.19 -30.73
CA VAL A 121 8.01 -6.23 -29.82
C VAL A 121 8.34 -4.94 -30.60
N THR A 122 7.81 -3.81 -30.14
CA THR A 122 8.02 -2.50 -30.78
C THR A 122 8.95 -1.58 -29.99
N CYS A 123 9.15 -1.84 -28.69
CA CYS A 123 10.06 -1.10 -27.85
C CYS A 123 10.48 -1.90 -26.60
N ILE A 124 11.62 -1.52 -26.03
CA ILE A 124 12.12 -2.01 -24.75
C ILE A 124 12.10 -0.85 -23.75
N LEU A 125 11.72 -1.14 -22.51
CA LEU A 125 11.85 -0.26 -21.35
C LEU A 125 12.68 -1.00 -20.29
N SER A 126 13.94 -0.62 -20.13
CA SER A 126 14.87 -1.31 -19.23
C SER A 126 15.46 -0.37 -18.18
N ASP A 127 15.77 -0.93 -17.02
CA ASP A 127 16.45 -0.20 -15.95
C ASP A 127 17.90 0.12 -16.34
N CYS A 128 18.43 1.26 -15.90
CA CYS A 128 19.80 1.66 -16.23
C CYS A 128 20.87 0.65 -15.77
N CYS A 129 20.63 -0.13 -14.71
CA CYS A 129 21.55 -1.19 -14.30
C CYS A 129 21.53 -2.42 -15.23
N MET A 130 20.52 -2.53 -16.11
CA MET A 130 20.31 -3.65 -17.05
C MET A 130 20.82 -3.29 -18.45
N ALA A 131 21.99 -2.65 -18.55
CA ALA A 131 22.49 -2.04 -19.79
C ALA A 131 22.78 -3.04 -20.93
N PHE A 132 22.97 -4.34 -20.64
CA PHE A 132 23.06 -5.41 -21.64
C PHE A 132 21.87 -5.45 -22.62
N THR A 133 20.72 -4.91 -22.21
CA THR A 133 19.51 -4.78 -23.02
C THR A 133 19.64 -3.79 -24.19
N LEU A 134 20.63 -2.90 -24.16
CA LEU A 134 20.93 -1.97 -25.24
C LEU A 134 21.57 -2.69 -26.43
N GLU A 135 22.47 -3.64 -26.17
CA GLU A 135 23.12 -4.46 -27.19
C GLU A 135 22.08 -5.34 -27.92
N ALA A 136 21.18 -6.00 -27.17
CA ALA A 136 20.06 -6.75 -27.76
C ALA A 136 19.03 -5.86 -28.49
N SER A 137 18.96 -4.56 -28.14
CA SER A 137 18.13 -3.55 -28.79
C SER A 137 18.72 -3.12 -30.13
N GLU A 138 20.04 -2.87 -30.17
CA GLU A 138 20.81 -2.57 -31.39
C GLU A 138 20.73 -3.73 -32.39
N GLU A 139 20.92 -4.98 -31.94
CA GLU A 139 20.82 -6.18 -32.79
C GLU A 139 19.46 -6.37 -33.48
N LEU A 140 18.37 -6.01 -32.81
CA LEU A 140 17.01 -6.20 -33.33
C LEU A 140 16.42 -4.94 -33.97
N GLY A 141 17.14 -3.80 -33.91
CA GLY A 141 16.63 -2.50 -34.39
C GLY A 141 15.41 -1.99 -33.62
N ILE A 142 15.27 -2.37 -32.35
CA ILE A 142 14.12 -2.04 -31.49
C ILE A 142 14.51 -0.87 -30.56
N PRO A 143 13.75 0.24 -30.50
CA PRO A 143 14.10 1.35 -29.61
C PRO A 143 14.03 0.95 -28.13
N ASN A 144 15.05 1.33 -27.36
CA ASN A 144 15.18 1.04 -25.93
C ASN A 144 15.21 2.35 -25.12
N ALA A 145 14.19 2.54 -24.26
CA ALA A 145 14.18 3.60 -23.27
C ALA A 145 14.76 3.11 -21.93
N GLN A 146 15.73 3.84 -21.40
CA GLN A 146 16.35 3.56 -20.10
C GLN A 146 15.58 4.26 -18.99
N ILE A 147 15.41 3.62 -17.82
CA ILE A 147 14.85 4.26 -16.62
C ILE A 147 15.84 4.25 -15.44
N TRP A 148 16.14 5.45 -14.92
CA TRP A 148 16.73 5.62 -13.60
C TRP A 148 15.64 5.67 -12.54
N THR A 149 15.65 4.68 -11.66
CA THR A 149 14.71 4.53 -10.54
C THR A 149 15.15 5.31 -9.28
N VAL A 150 16.40 5.75 -9.23
CA VAL A 150 16.97 6.65 -8.22
C VAL A 150 16.52 8.11 -8.45
N ASN A 151 16.74 8.98 -7.47
CA ASN A 151 16.43 10.41 -7.61
C ASN A 151 17.40 11.09 -8.59
N ALA A 152 17.02 12.26 -9.12
CA ALA A 152 17.78 12.97 -10.16
C ALA A 152 19.20 13.38 -9.73
N ILE A 153 19.42 13.75 -8.45
CA ILE A 153 20.73 14.13 -7.94
C ILE A 153 21.65 12.90 -7.91
N SER A 154 21.18 11.78 -7.38
CA SER A 154 21.91 10.51 -7.39
C SER A 154 22.22 10.05 -8.80
N ALA A 155 21.25 10.12 -9.74
CA ALA A 155 21.49 9.79 -11.14
C ALA A 155 22.60 10.66 -11.78
N MET A 156 22.61 11.98 -11.52
CA MET A 156 23.68 12.86 -12.01
C MET A 156 25.04 12.56 -11.37
N CYS A 157 25.09 12.25 -10.07
CA CYS A 157 26.32 11.82 -9.41
C CYS A 157 26.85 10.51 -10.01
N THR A 158 25.97 9.53 -10.27
CA THR A 158 26.30 8.28 -10.94
C THR A 158 26.84 8.53 -12.36
N LEU A 159 26.21 9.41 -13.15
CA LEU A 159 26.69 9.78 -14.49
C LEU A 159 28.06 10.50 -14.47
N GLN A 160 28.48 11.08 -13.34
CA GLN A 160 29.82 11.65 -13.16
C GLN A 160 30.85 10.65 -12.59
N TYR A 161 30.50 9.38 -12.36
CA TYR A 161 31.43 8.40 -11.78
C TYR A 161 32.75 8.22 -12.58
N PRO A 162 32.75 8.14 -13.92
CA PRO A 162 34.01 8.07 -14.68
C PRO A 162 34.87 9.35 -14.53
N ASN A 163 34.24 10.50 -14.31
CA ASN A 163 34.94 11.77 -14.09
C ASN A 163 35.57 11.83 -12.69
N LEU A 164 34.88 11.31 -11.67
CA LEU A 164 35.40 11.17 -10.31
C LEU A 164 36.64 10.26 -10.26
N VAL A 165 36.61 9.13 -10.97
CA VAL A 165 37.78 8.24 -11.13
C VAL A 165 38.90 8.95 -11.88
N LYS A 166 38.61 9.60 -13.01
CA LYS A 166 39.61 10.35 -13.81
C LYS A 166 40.31 11.46 -13.01
N GLN A 167 39.61 12.12 -12.10
CA GLN A 167 40.17 13.15 -11.22
C GLN A 167 40.86 12.58 -9.96
N GLY A 168 40.86 11.26 -9.77
CA GLY A 168 41.54 10.60 -8.65
C GLY A 168 40.79 10.64 -7.32
N TYR A 169 39.46 10.85 -7.33
CA TYR A 169 38.63 10.74 -6.12
C TYR A 169 38.31 9.29 -5.75
N ALA A 170 38.21 8.40 -6.75
CA ALA A 170 37.89 6.98 -6.56
C ALA A 170 38.88 6.09 -7.35
N PRO A 171 39.32 4.93 -6.81
CA PRO A 171 39.10 4.46 -5.43
C PRO A 171 39.78 5.36 -4.38
N LEU A 172 39.32 5.25 -3.13
CA LEU A 172 40.00 5.82 -1.97
C LEU A 172 41.31 5.05 -1.74
N LYS A 173 42.36 5.72 -1.26
CA LYS A 173 43.69 5.09 -1.13
C LYS A 173 43.77 4.07 0.00
N ASP A 174 43.11 4.36 1.11
CA ASP A 174 43.13 3.57 2.34
C ASP A 174 42.02 4.01 3.30
N LEU A 175 41.83 3.25 4.40
CA LEU A 175 40.78 3.50 5.40
C LEU A 175 40.90 4.85 6.14
N SER A 176 42.07 5.52 6.13
CA SER A 176 42.20 6.84 6.79
C SER A 176 41.31 7.89 6.14
N TYR A 177 40.94 7.72 4.87
CA TYR A 177 40.07 8.63 4.11
C TYR A 177 38.65 8.72 4.71
N LEU A 178 38.25 7.76 5.53
CA LEU A 178 37.00 7.78 6.30
C LEU A 178 37.04 8.70 7.53
N GLN A 179 38.24 9.03 8.03
CA GLN A 179 38.45 9.69 9.33
C GLN A 179 39.28 10.98 9.25
N ASN A 180 40.09 11.16 8.21
CA ASN A 180 41.00 12.30 8.03
C ASN A 180 40.32 13.57 7.45
N GLY A 181 38.99 13.59 7.34
CA GLY A 181 38.22 14.69 6.75
C GLY A 181 38.25 14.77 5.22
N TYR A 182 38.88 13.83 4.51
CA TYR A 182 38.90 13.82 3.04
C TYR A 182 37.48 13.81 2.45
N LEU A 183 36.60 12.96 2.98
CA LEU A 183 35.22 12.87 2.48
C LEU A 183 34.32 14.08 2.85
N ASP A 184 34.80 15.00 3.70
CA ASP A 184 34.12 16.27 3.98
C ASP A 184 34.46 17.38 2.97
N GLN A 185 35.41 17.14 2.07
CA GLN A 185 35.72 18.07 0.97
C GLN A 185 34.52 18.23 0.03
N THR A 186 34.27 19.46 -0.39
CA THR A 186 33.22 19.81 -1.36
C THR A 186 33.75 19.85 -2.78
N ILE A 187 32.96 19.33 -3.72
CA ILE A 187 33.17 19.48 -5.17
C ILE A 187 32.00 20.25 -5.80
N ASP A 188 32.28 21.01 -6.84
CA ASP A 188 31.36 21.94 -7.54
C ASP A 188 31.27 21.67 -9.06
N PHE A 189 32.05 20.73 -9.59
CA PHE A 189 32.09 20.42 -11.02
C PHE A 189 30.95 19.52 -11.53
N ILE A 190 30.03 19.05 -10.68
CA ILE A 190 28.92 18.18 -11.12
C ILE A 190 27.81 19.03 -11.76
N PRO A 191 27.46 18.82 -13.05
CA PRO A 191 26.49 19.66 -13.74
C PRO A 191 25.12 19.68 -13.03
N GLY A 192 24.64 20.88 -12.71
CA GLY A 192 23.36 21.09 -12.04
C GLY A 192 23.37 20.97 -10.52
N ILE A 193 24.54 20.79 -9.90
CA ILE A 193 24.73 20.79 -8.44
C ILE A 193 25.69 21.93 -8.09
N GLU A 194 25.29 22.85 -7.21
CA GLU A 194 26.09 24.03 -6.83
C GLU A 194 27.35 23.64 -6.04
N SER A 195 27.19 22.78 -5.05
CA SER A 195 28.30 22.07 -4.39
C SER A 195 27.76 20.83 -3.67
N ILE A 196 28.61 19.82 -3.47
CA ILE A 196 28.30 18.60 -2.72
C ILE A 196 29.56 18.05 -2.06
N ARG A 197 29.48 17.55 -0.81
CA ARG A 197 30.61 16.87 -0.18
C ARG A 197 30.79 15.49 -0.79
N LEU A 198 32.03 15.01 -0.85
CA LEU A 198 32.32 13.65 -1.32
C LEU A 198 31.49 12.59 -0.54
N ARG A 199 31.34 12.72 0.78
CA ARG A 199 30.52 11.80 1.59
C ARG A 199 29.04 11.79 1.26
N ASP A 200 28.52 12.85 0.64
CA ASP A 200 27.11 12.99 0.26
C ASP A 200 26.84 12.47 -1.17
N LEU A 201 27.89 12.10 -1.92
CA LEU A 201 27.75 11.45 -3.22
C LEU A 201 27.13 10.07 -3.06
N ALA A 202 26.02 9.82 -3.78
CA ALA A 202 25.32 8.55 -3.80
C ALA A 202 26.05 7.52 -4.69
N ILE A 203 27.29 7.19 -4.32
CA ILE A 203 28.20 6.28 -5.01
C ILE A 203 28.82 5.30 -4.02
N VAL A 204 29.39 4.22 -4.53
CA VAL A 204 30.12 3.26 -3.69
C VAL A 204 31.59 3.65 -3.64
N TRP A 205 32.10 3.85 -2.42
CA TRP A 205 33.50 4.06 -2.17
C TRP A 205 34.20 2.72 -2.01
N SER A 206 35.17 2.44 -2.89
CA SER A 206 36.09 1.32 -2.71
C SER A 206 37.46 1.80 -2.22
N PHE A 207 38.17 0.89 -1.56
CA PHE A 207 39.58 1.00 -1.19
C PHE A 207 40.47 0.10 -2.04
N GLU A 208 39.88 -0.75 -2.90
CA GLU A 208 40.63 -1.68 -3.73
C GLU A 208 41.04 -1.01 -5.06
N PRO A 209 42.34 -0.97 -5.42
CA PRO A 209 42.80 -0.32 -6.64
C PRO A 209 42.18 -0.85 -7.94
N ASN A 210 41.73 -2.11 -7.93
CA ASN A 210 41.15 -2.82 -9.07
C ASN A 210 39.76 -3.39 -8.74
N ASP A 211 38.94 -2.67 -7.97
CA ASP A 211 37.58 -3.11 -7.63
C ASP A 211 36.74 -3.39 -8.90
N PRO A 212 36.23 -4.62 -9.10
CA PRO A 212 35.41 -4.97 -10.26
C PRO A 212 34.13 -4.12 -10.41
N PHE A 213 33.59 -3.59 -9.30
CA PHE A 213 32.44 -2.70 -9.31
C PHE A 213 32.80 -1.30 -9.82
N ILE A 214 34.04 -0.81 -9.60
CA ILE A 214 34.51 0.45 -10.21
C ILE A 214 34.57 0.30 -11.74
N GLU A 215 35.14 -0.80 -12.23
CA GLU A 215 35.20 -1.10 -13.66
C GLU A 215 33.79 -1.22 -14.26
N TYR A 216 32.89 -1.96 -13.60
CA TYR A 216 31.47 -2.04 -13.99
C TYR A 216 30.83 -0.65 -14.11
N MET A 217 30.98 0.23 -13.10
CA MET A 217 30.37 1.57 -13.13
C MET A 217 30.97 2.48 -14.21
N ILE A 218 32.27 2.36 -14.49
CA ILE A 218 32.94 3.09 -15.60
C ILE A 218 32.36 2.66 -16.95
N ASN A 219 32.10 1.37 -17.13
CA ASN A 219 31.54 0.81 -18.37
C ASN A 219 30.03 1.04 -18.50
N LEU A 220 29.30 1.04 -17.40
CA LEU A 220 27.84 1.21 -17.34
C LEU A 220 27.41 2.60 -17.84
N VAL A 221 28.06 3.65 -17.32
CA VAL A 221 27.65 5.04 -17.55
C VAL A 221 27.60 5.41 -19.05
N PRO A 222 28.65 5.16 -19.86
CA PRO A 222 28.60 5.40 -21.31
C PRO A 222 27.56 4.56 -22.05
N LYS A 223 27.29 3.31 -21.60
CA LYS A 223 26.22 2.48 -22.19
C LYS A 223 24.85 3.15 -21.98
N THR A 224 24.50 3.56 -20.75
CA THR A 224 23.16 4.11 -20.44
C THR A 224 22.77 5.34 -21.28
N LEU A 225 23.75 6.13 -21.74
CA LEU A 225 23.52 7.31 -22.59
C LEU A 225 23.23 6.99 -24.06
N LYS A 226 23.36 5.72 -24.49
CA LYS A 226 23.00 5.27 -25.85
C LYS A 226 21.50 4.95 -26.03
N GLY A 227 20.73 4.88 -24.93
CA GLY A 227 19.30 4.59 -24.99
C GLY A 227 18.54 5.65 -25.80
N SER A 228 17.47 5.24 -26.48
CA SER A 228 16.60 6.11 -27.29
C SER A 228 15.92 7.22 -26.46
N ALA A 229 15.82 7.02 -25.14
CA ALA A 229 15.42 8.03 -24.17
C ALA A 229 15.97 7.66 -22.78
N LEU A 230 16.19 8.66 -21.93
CA LEU A 230 16.48 8.47 -20.50
C LEU A 230 15.30 9.01 -19.67
N ILE A 231 14.70 8.15 -18.86
CA ILE A 231 13.57 8.45 -18.00
C ILE A 231 14.06 8.53 -16.56
N ILE A 232 13.88 9.66 -15.90
CA ILE A 232 14.21 9.84 -14.47
C ILE A 232 12.90 9.98 -13.71
N ASN A 233 12.71 9.18 -12.65
CA ASN A 233 11.53 9.24 -11.80
C ASN A 233 11.58 10.45 -10.83
N THR A 234 11.45 11.66 -11.39
CA THR A 234 11.41 12.94 -10.68
C THR A 234 10.16 13.75 -11.08
N PHE A 235 9.83 14.83 -10.36
CA PHE A 235 8.57 15.58 -10.53
C PHE A 235 8.76 17.11 -10.56
N GLY A 236 7.74 17.82 -11.07
CA GLY A 236 7.78 19.26 -11.36
C GLY A 236 6.54 20.16 -11.06
N TYR A 237 6.49 21.06 -10.08
CA TYR A 237 5.28 21.87 -9.80
C TYR A 237 5.04 23.12 -10.70
N SER A 238 4.26 23.02 -11.79
CA SER A 238 3.70 24.20 -12.48
C SER A 238 2.48 24.79 -11.76
N LYS A 239 2.24 26.10 -11.92
CA LYS A 239 1.30 26.89 -11.11
C LYS A 239 -0.19 26.54 -11.26
N SER A 240 -0.58 25.71 -12.24
CA SER A 240 -1.99 25.45 -12.60
C SER A 240 -2.43 23.98 -12.53
N SER A 241 -1.54 23.05 -12.14
CA SER A 241 -1.88 21.62 -12.13
C SER A 241 -1.35 20.88 -10.90
N ARG A 242 -2.14 19.91 -10.41
CA ARG A 242 -1.68 18.90 -9.44
C ARG A 242 -0.86 17.78 -10.09
N ILE A 243 -0.82 17.72 -11.42
CA ILE A 243 0.09 16.85 -12.18
C ILE A 243 1.40 17.63 -12.40
N PRO A 244 2.55 17.10 -11.97
CA PRO A 244 3.79 17.84 -12.09
C PRO A 244 4.32 17.93 -13.55
N THR A 245 4.66 19.13 -14.04
CA THR A 245 5.32 19.41 -15.33
C THR A 245 6.71 20.09 -15.27
N MET A 246 7.09 20.89 -14.25
CA MET A 246 8.49 21.40 -14.02
C MET A 246 8.69 21.96 -12.57
N VAL A 247 9.74 21.57 -11.82
CA VAL A 247 10.00 22.01 -10.42
C VAL A 247 11.12 23.04 -10.41
N GLU A 248 10.90 24.15 -9.71
CA GLU A 248 11.96 25.04 -9.25
C GLU A 248 12.59 24.48 -7.96
N ILE A 249 13.93 24.38 -7.92
CA ILE A 249 14.68 24.03 -6.72
C ILE A 249 14.30 25.02 -5.60
N GLY A 250 13.76 24.50 -4.51
CA GLY A 250 13.35 25.29 -3.36
C GLY A 250 14.41 25.26 -2.26
N THR A 251 14.66 26.40 -1.61
CA THR A 251 15.47 26.45 -0.38
C THR A 251 14.78 25.68 0.76
N PRO A 252 15.50 25.27 1.83
CA PRO A 252 14.90 24.62 3.00
C PRO A 252 13.70 25.39 3.57
N LYS A 253 13.78 26.72 3.57
CA LYS A 253 12.66 27.62 3.91
C LYS A 253 11.45 27.42 2.99
N VAL A 254 11.64 27.37 1.67
CA VAL A 254 10.54 27.15 0.71
C VAL A 254 9.91 25.77 0.89
N ASP A 255 10.72 24.73 1.15
CA ASP A 255 10.18 23.40 1.47
C ASP A 255 9.37 23.43 2.78
N ALA A 256 9.89 24.05 3.84
CA ALA A 256 9.21 24.17 5.14
C ALA A 256 7.78 24.72 5.02
N TYR A 257 7.56 25.76 4.20
CA TYR A 257 6.24 26.33 3.97
C TYR A 257 5.34 25.51 3.03
N ARG A 258 5.89 24.56 2.26
CA ARG A 258 5.11 23.61 1.42
C ARG A 258 4.58 22.41 2.22
N ARG A 259 5.21 22.07 3.35
CA ARG A 259 4.83 20.94 4.22
C ARG A 259 3.40 21.06 4.76
N ASP A 260 2.84 19.92 5.15
CA ASP A 260 1.49 19.79 5.68
C ASP A 260 1.34 20.40 7.08
N LEU A 261 2.26 20.06 7.97
CA LEU A 261 2.27 20.43 9.39
C LEU A 261 3.67 20.87 9.80
N THR A 262 3.78 21.72 10.81
CA THR A 262 5.09 22.23 11.28
C THR A 262 6.01 21.13 11.80
N ILE A 263 5.45 20.00 12.27
CA ILE A 263 6.25 18.85 12.72
C ILE A 263 7.01 18.17 11.58
N ASN A 264 6.50 18.29 10.35
CA ASN A 264 7.16 17.78 9.16
C ASN A 264 7.98 18.89 8.45
N SER A 265 8.14 20.06 9.08
CA SER A 265 8.88 21.23 8.56
C SER A 265 10.01 21.70 9.49
N LEU A 266 10.39 20.90 10.48
CA LEU A 266 11.62 21.08 11.25
C LEU A 266 12.75 20.38 10.50
N PHE A 267 13.92 21.03 10.45
CA PHE A 267 15.12 20.50 9.84
C PHE A 267 16.16 20.26 10.94
N TYR A 268 16.95 19.19 10.80
CA TYR A 268 18.07 18.93 11.70
C TYR A 268 19.36 19.28 10.96
N ASN A 269 20.11 20.23 11.51
CA ASN A 269 21.37 20.66 10.94
C ASN A 269 22.49 19.75 11.48
N ILE A 270 23.03 18.92 10.60
CA ILE A 270 24.07 17.93 10.92
C ILE A 270 25.47 18.53 11.08
N HIS A 271 25.63 19.85 10.95
CA HIS A 271 26.92 20.53 11.11
C HIS A 271 27.10 21.11 12.52
N ASP A 272 26.01 21.47 13.20
CA ASP A 272 26.00 22.09 14.53
C ASP A 272 25.02 21.42 15.52
N ASP A 273 24.45 20.27 15.13
CA ASP A 273 23.45 19.50 15.87
C ASP A 273 22.17 20.29 16.27
N SER A 274 21.89 21.40 15.57
CA SER A 274 20.75 22.27 15.86
C SER A 274 19.46 21.88 15.14
N ILE A 275 18.32 22.32 15.68
CA ILE A 275 17.01 22.18 15.02
C ILE A 275 16.62 23.52 14.39
N GLU A 276 16.55 23.55 13.07
CA GLU A 276 16.16 24.72 12.30
C GLU A 276 14.64 24.76 12.09
N ASP A 277 13.99 25.82 12.58
CA ASP A 277 12.56 26.10 12.37
C ASP A 277 12.37 27.33 11.47
N PHE A 278 12.42 27.12 10.16
CA PHE A 278 12.16 28.14 9.15
C PHE A 278 10.73 28.73 9.20
N THR A 279 9.80 28.05 9.88
CA THR A 279 8.43 28.55 10.10
C THR A 279 8.33 29.44 11.33
N ARG A 280 9.27 29.29 12.29
CA ARG A 280 9.23 29.86 13.65
C ARG A 280 7.99 29.47 14.47
N ARG A 281 7.22 28.47 14.01
CA ARG A 281 5.97 27.97 14.62
C ARG A 281 6.07 26.51 15.05
N GLY A 282 7.03 25.76 14.54
CA GLY A 282 7.28 24.36 14.89
C GLY A 282 7.75 24.23 16.33
N ILE A 283 8.85 24.87 16.71
CA ILE A 283 9.43 24.73 18.06
C ILE A 283 8.44 25.21 19.13
N VAL A 284 7.89 26.42 18.98
CA VAL A 284 6.97 27.02 19.96
C VAL A 284 5.64 26.25 20.03
N GLY A 285 5.08 25.83 18.90
CA GLY A 285 3.82 25.09 18.86
C GLY A 285 3.95 23.66 19.38
N LEU A 286 4.98 22.93 18.95
CA LEU A 286 5.12 21.49 19.20
C LEU A 286 5.83 21.20 20.52
N LEU A 287 7.02 21.77 20.73
CA LEU A 287 7.88 21.42 21.86
C LEU A 287 7.45 22.11 23.15
N LEU A 288 7.08 23.40 23.08
CA LEU A 288 6.63 24.15 24.26
C LEU A 288 5.14 23.97 24.55
N SER A 289 4.29 23.90 23.51
CA SER A 289 2.83 23.94 23.67
C SER A 289 2.10 22.62 23.40
N ARG A 290 2.80 21.55 22.96
CA ARG A 290 2.23 20.24 22.56
C ARG A 290 1.03 20.34 21.61
N ARG A 291 1.07 21.28 20.67
CA ARG A 291 0.00 21.57 19.70
C ARG A 291 0.43 21.36 18.26
N ILE A 292 -0.43 20.72 17.47
CA ILE A 292 -0.30 20.58 16.02
C ILE A 292 -0.61 21.92 15.36
N VAL A 293 0.31 22.41 14.53
CA VAL A 293 0.25 23.70 13.83
C VAL A 293 0.58 23.51 12.34
N THR A 294 0.11 24.39 11.47
CA THR A 294 0.44 24.43 10.03
C THR A 294 1.47 25.53 9.71
N PRO A 295 2.39 25.33 8.74
CA PRO A 295 3.34 26.37 8.34
C PRO A 295 2.67 27.65 7.82
N LEU A 296 1.60 27.48 7.04
CA LEU A 296 0.76 28.55 6.50
C LEU A 296 -0.56 28.67 7.29
N PRO A 297 -1.35 29.77 7.14
CA PRO A 297 -2.65 29.92 7.77
C PRO A 297 -3.55 28.69 7.54
N PRO A 298 -4.15 28.09 8.58
CA PRO A 298 -4.78 26.76 8.47
C PRO A 298 -5.85 26.64 7.38
N LYS A 299 -6.71 27.66 7.22
CA LYS A 299 -7.73 27.69 6.16
C LYS A 299 -7.11 27.56 4.76
N LYS A 300 -5.99 28.27 4.50
CA LYS A 300 -5.28 28.16 3.22
C LYS A 300 -4.71 26.74 3.05
N THR A 301 -4.00 26.24 4.07
CA THR A 301 -3.42 24.91 4.07
C THR A 301 -4.45 23.81 3.75
N PHE A 302 -5.66 23.89 4.31
CA PHE A 302 -6.72 22.92 4.07
C PHE A 302 -7.47 23.11 2.75
N LEU A 303 -7.48 24.31 2.14
CA LEU A 303 -8.08 24.51 0.82
C LEU A 303 -7.16 24.07 -0.32
N ASP A 304 -5.83 24.22 -0.13
CA ASP A 304 -4.78 23.75 -1.05
C ASP A 304 -4.77 22.20 -1.14
N ASP A 305 -4.72 21.53 0.02
CA ASP A 305 -4.83 20.07 0.16
C ASP A 305 -5.71 19.67 1.35
N PRO A 306 -7.00 19.35 1.13
CA PRO A 306 -7.94 19.03 2.20
C PRO A 306 -7.62 17.75 2.99
N LEU A 307 -6.80 16.84 2.44
CA LEU A 307 -6.37 15.65 3.17
C LEU A 307 -5.49 16.01 4.39
N ARG A 308 -4.92 17.21 4.41
CA ARG A 308 -4.16 17.75 5.56
C ARG A 308 -5.00 17.86 6.84
N VAL A 309 -6.33 17.96 6.74
CA VAL A 309 -7.23 17.91 7.92
C VAL A 309 -7.13 16.57 8.64
N LEU A 310 -7.31 15.47 7.92
CA LEU A 310 -7.23 14.12 8.48
C LEU A 310 -5.80 13.79 8.95
N ARG A 311 -4.78 14.26 8.22
CA ARG A 311 -3.37 14.15 8.65
C ARG A 311 -3.13 14.89 9.98
N ALA A 312 -3.64 16.11 10.14
CA ALA A 312 -3.52 16.87 11.40
C ALA A 312 -4.13 16.11 12.59
N ILE A 313 -5.33 15.55 12.41
CA ILE A 313 -6.01 14.73 13.42
C ILE A 313 -5.19 13.47 13.73
N ARG A 314 -4.68 12.76 12.72
CA ARG A 314 -3.84 11.56 12.90
C ARG A 314 -2.56 11.86 13.65
N PHE A 315 -1.82 12.92 13.29
CA PHE A 315 -0.58 13.29 13.98
C PHE A 315 -0.85 13.75 15.41
N GLY A 316 -1.92 14.52 15.65
CA GLY A 316 -2.35 14.89 17.00
C GLY A 316 -2.61 13.66 17.89
N ALA A 317 -3.41 12.72 17.39
CA ALA A 317 -3.69 11.47 18.09
C ALA A 317 -2.44 10.61 18.30
N ARG A 318 -1.61 10.40 17.27
CA ARG A 318 -0.38 9.60 17.33
C ARG A 318 0.64 10.12 18.36
N LEU A 319 0.70 11.42 18.58
CA LEU A 319 1.70 12.08 19.44
C LEU A 319 1.14 12.50 20.81
N GLY A 320 -0.15 12.28 21.04
CA GLY A 320 -0.86 12.79 22.22
C GLY A 320 -0.97 14.33 22.24
N PHE A 321 -0.79 15.00 21.11
CA PHE A 321 -0.85 16.46 20.97
C PHE A 321 -2.29 16.92 20.72
N GLU A 322 -2.57 18.19 20.97
CA GLU A 322 -3.86 18.80 20.61
C GLU A 322 -3.76 19.54 19.27
N LEU A 323 -4.87 19.69 18.55
CA LEU A 323 -4.91 20.66 17.45
C LEU A 323 -4.91 22.08 18.06
N ASN A 324 -4.11 22.99 17.52
CA ASN A 324 -4.25 24.40 17.83
C ASN A 324 -5.65 24.91 17.40
N ASP A 325 -6.18 25.90 18.11
CA ASP A 325 -7.60 26.27 17.97
C ASP A 325 -7.89 26.92 16.61
N ASP A 326 -6.93 27.64 16.03
CA ASP A 326 -6.97 28.13 14.65
C ASP A 326 -7.18 26.98 13.63
N LEU A 327 -6.55 25.81 13.86
CA LEU A 327 -6.73 24.61 13.04
C LEU A 327 -8.13 24.00 13.23
N LYS A 328 -8.63 23.93 14.47
CA LYS A 328 -9.98 23.43 14.76
C LYS A 328 -11.03 24.29 14.05
N THR A 329 -10.95 25.61 14.21
CA THR A 329 -11.84 26.57 13.53
C THR A 329 -11.74 26.43 12.01
N ALA A 330 -10.53 26.33 11.45
CA ALA A 330 -10.36 26.15 10.00
C ALA A 330 -10.93 24.84 9.45
N ALA A 331 -10.76 23.73 10.17
CA ALA A 331 -11.33 22.44 9.78
C ALA A 331 -12.87 22.42 9.84
N SER A 332 -13.47 23.22 10.72
CA SER A 332 -14.92 23.34 10.85
C SER A 332 -15.60 24.22 9.77
N TYR A 333 -14.84 24.89 8.89
CA TYR A 333 -15.43 25.70 7.82
C TYR A 333 -16.13 24.85 6.75
N ARG A 334 -17.29 25.32 6.27
CA ARG A 334 -18.09 24.67 5.22
C ARG A 334 -17.30 24.49 3.92
N GLU A 335 -16.48 25.48 3.55
CA GLU A 335 -15.66 25.43 2.33
C GLU A 335 -14.62 24.30 2.39
N VAL A 336 -14.07 24.01 3.59
CA VAL A 336 -13.12 22.91 3.78
C VAL A 336 -13.82 21.56 3.64
N ARG A 337 -15.03 21.39 4.20
CA ARG A 337 -15.84 20.16 3.98
C ARG A 337 -16.16 19.91 2.52
N ILE A 338 -16.64 20.94 1.80
CA ILE A 338 -16.90 20.85 0.35
C ILE A 338 -15.61 20.47 -0.40
N SER A 339 -14.50 21.14 -0.10
CA SER A 339 -13.20 20.85 -0.70
C SER A 339 -12.71 19.42 -0.38
N MET A 340 -13.02 18.86 0.81
CA MET A 340 -12.72 17.45 1.12
C MET A 340 -13.53 16.47 0.26
N ASP A 341 -14.83 16.69 0.10
CA ASP A 341 -15.71 15.83 -0.71
C ASP A 341 -15.41 15.95 -2.22
N GLU A 342 -15.03 17.12 -2.72
CA GLU A 342 -14.71 17.36 -4.14
C GLU A 342 -13.28 16.93 -4.52
N LYS A 343 -12.29 17.11 -3.63
CA LYS A 343 -10.86 17.00 -3.98
C LYS A 343 -10.13 15.78 -3.41
N ILE A 344 -10.77 14.97 -2.57
CA ILE A 344 -10.21 13.73 -2.01
C ILE A 344 -11.02 12.52 -2.51
N SER A 345 -10.36 11.53 -3.11
CA SER A 345 -11.02 10.27 -3.47
C SER A 345 -11.31 9.42 -2.22
N ARG A 346 -12.36 8.57 -2.28
CA ARG A 346 -12.78 7.76 -1.13
C ARG A 346 -11.71 6.75 -0.70
N GLU A 347 -10.87 6.28 -1.62
CA GLU A 347 -9.72 5.41 -1.32
C GLU A 347 -8.64 6.14 -0.53
N ARG A 348 -8.32 7.39 -0.89
CA ARG A 348 -7.33 8.21 -0.16
C ARG A 348 -7.83 8.61 1.23
N MET A 349 -9.12 8.90 1.34
CA MET A 349 -9.78 9.18 2.60
C MET A 349 -9.78 7.93 3.51
N GLY A 350 -10.19 6.78 2.97
CA GLY A 350 -10.17 5.49 3.65
C GLY A 350 -8.77 5.08 4.12
N HIS A 351 -7.72 5.29 3.31
CA HIS A 351 -6.34 5.03 3.70
C HIS A 351 -5.87 5.89 4.90
N GLU A 352 -6.22 7.18 4.93
CA GLU A 352 -5.84 8.06 6.06
C GLU A 352 -6.64 7.68 7.33
N VAL A 353 -7.90 7.29 7.19
CA VAL A 353 -8.73 6.73 8.28
C VAL A 353 -8.16 5.40 8.79
N ASP A 354 -7.70 4.52 7.90
CA ASP A 354 -7.03 3.26 8.26
C ASP A 354 -5.79 3.50 9.13
N LEU A 355 -4.98 4.51 8.79
CA LEU A 355 -3.83 4.93 9.59
C LEU A 355 -4.22 5.60 10.91
N ILE A 356 -5.41 6.19 11.02
CA ILE A 356 -5.97 6.72 12.27
C ILE A 356 -6.41 5.58 13.18
N VAL A 357 -7.22 4.64 12.67
CA VAL A 357 -7.79 3.54 13.46
C VAL A 357 -6.71 2.53 13.89
N SER A 358 -5.63 2.40 13.12
CA SER A 358 -4.44 1.61 13.48
C SER A 358 -3.46 2.32 14.42
N GLY A 359 -3.75 3.56 14.83
CA GLY A 359 -2.89 4.38 15.69
C GLY A 359 -3.02 4.09 17.19
N HIS A 360 -2.27 4.83 18.01
CA HIS A 360 -2.31 4.71 19.47
C HIS A 360 -3.61 5.22 20.09
N GLU A 361 -4.14 6.34 19.59
CA GLU A 361 -5.34 7.01 20.15
C GLU A 361 -6.50 7.08 19.13
N PRO A 362 -6.99 5.94 18.61
CA PRO A 362 -7.97 5.93 17.52
C PRO A 362 -9.31 6.54 17.96
N VAL A 363 -9.69 6.38 19.23
CA VAL A 363 -10.88 7.00 19.82
C VAL A 363 -10.74 8.51 19.95
N LYS A 364 -9.57 9.04 20.35
CA LYS A 364 -9.33 10.49 20.44
C LYS A 364 -9.44 11.14 19.06
N ALA A 365 -8.89 10.49 18.03
CA ALA A 365 -9.00 10.93 16.65
C ALA A 365 -10.45 10.94 16.13
N MET A 366 -11.21 9.87 16.37
CA MET A 366 -12.63 9.81 15.95
C MET A 366 -13.52 10.77 16.74
N THR A 367 -13.22 11.00 18.02
CA THR A 367 -13.86 12.08 18.80
C THR A 367 -13.60 13.43 18.13
N CYS A 368 -12.35 13.73 17.75
CA CYS A 368 -12.02 14.97 17.05
C CYS A 368 -12.72 15.11 15.67
N ILE A 369 -12.88 14.03 14.90
CA ILE A 369 -13.65 14.01 13.64
C ILE A 369 -15.14 14.33 13.89
N SER A 370 -15.71 13.80 14.97
CA SER A 370 -17.08 14.11 15.42
C SER A 370 -17.20 15.58 15.84
N ASP A 371 -16.32 16.07 16.70
CA ASP A 371 -16.36 17.44 17.25
C ASP A 371 -16.22 18.51 16.15
N LEU A 372 -15.38 18.26 15.14
CA LEU A 372 -15.19 19.14 13.98
C LEU A 372 -16.32 19.05 12.94
N LYS A 373 -17.36 18.25 13.20
CA LYS A 373 -18.48 17.95 12.28
C LYS A 373 -18.02 17.44 10.91
N LEU A 374 -16.98 16.61 10.91
CA LEU A 374 -16.41 15.97 9.72
C LEU A 374 -16.94 14.54 9.50
N PHE A 375 -17.64 13.95 10.48
CA PHE A 375 -18.06 12.55 10.43
C PHE A 375 -18.82 12.17 9.16
N GLY A 376 -19.82 12.96 8.73
CA GLY A 376 -20.58 12.69 7.49
C GLY A 376 -19.80 12.92 6.18
N THR A 377 -18.79 13.80 6.19
CA THR A 377 -17.86 13.98 5.05
C THR A 377 -16.88 12.82 4.95
N VAL A 378 -16.42 12.28 6.09
CA VAL A 378 -15.51 11.12 6.15
C VAL A 378 -16.24 9.81 5.85
N PHE A 379 -17.41 9.63 6.48
CA PHE A 379 -18.25 8.43 6.40
C PHE A 379 -19.57 8.79 5.73
N THR A 380 -19.55 8.93 4.41
CA THR A 380 -20.72 9.28 3.61
C THR A 380 -21.79 8.20 3.72
N LEU A 381 -22.97 8.58 4.21
CA LEU A 381 -24.15 7.72 4.26
C LEU A 381 -25.00 7.86 2.98
N PRO A 382 -25.82 6.85 2.62
CA PRO A 382 -26.81 7.00 1.57
C PRO A 382 -27.79 8.14 1.85
N VAL A 383 -28.31 8.78 0.79
CA VAL A 383 -29.22 9.95 0.88
C VAL A 383 -30.53 9.64 1.63
N SER A 384 -30.98 8.38 1.62
CA SER A 384 -32.19 7.92 2.29
C SER A 384 -32.02 6.49 2.80
N PHE A 385 -32.41 6.22 4.03
CA PHE A 385 -32.38 4.88 4.64
C PHE A 385 -33.48 4.73 5.72
N GLU A 386 -33.84 3.48 6.02
CA GLU A 386 -34.89 3.09 6.98
C GLU A 386 -34.33 2.11 8.03
N PRO A 387 -34.64 2.27 9.33
CA PRO A 387 -35.24 3.47 9.93
C PRO A 387 -34.31 4.68 9.81
N GLY A 388 -34.86 5.90 9.96
CA GLY A 388 -34.05 7.11 10.07
C GLY A 388 -33.20 7.11 11.34
N ILE A 389 -32.09 7.86 11.32
CA ILE A 389 -31.18 7.99 12.47
C ILE A 389 -31.33 9.37 13.12
N SER A 390 -31.15 9.45 14.43
CA SER A 390 -31.20 10.72 15.16
C SER A 390 -30.01 11.61 14.85
N ASP A 391 -30.21 12.93 14.93
CA ASP A 391 -29.11 13.88 14.94
C ASP A 391 -28.10 13.56 16.07
N GLY A 392 -26.81 13.83 15.83
CA GLY A 392 -25.75 13.51 16.78
C GLY A 392 -25.33 12.03 16.81
N TYR A 393 -25.77 11.22 15.84
CA TYR A 393 -25.41 9.79 15.74
C TYR A 393 -23.89 9.54 15.75
N GLU A 394 -23.09 10.50 15.31
CA GLU A 394 -21.62 10.44 15.36
C GLU A 394 -21.09 10.25 16.79
N ILE A 395 -21.79 10.78 17.79
CA ILE A 395 -21.44 10.65 19.21
C ILE A 395 -21.64 9.19 19.66
N LEU A 396 -22.74 8.56 19.25
CA LEU A 396 -23.04 7.15 19.57
C LEU A 396 -22.06 6.20 18.85
N CYS A 397 -21.71 6.49 17.60
CA CYS A 397 -20.67 5.76 16.86
C CYS A 397 -19.35 5.78 17.64
N VAL A 398 -18.88 6.97 18.02
CA VAL A 398 -17.63 7.16 18.78
C VAL A 398 -17.71 6.53 20.18
N ALA A 399 -18.88 6.54 20.83
CA ALA A 399 -19.09 5.88 22.12
C ALA A 399 -18.93 4.36 22.04
N ASN A 400 -19.52 3.71 21.02
CA ASN A 400 -19.38 2.27 20.80
C ASN A 400 -17.92 1.88 20.49
N MET A 401 -17.24 2.67 19.64
CA MET A 401 -15.81 2.50 19.38
C MET A 401 -14.97 2.66 20.66
N ARG A 402 -15.31 3.62 21.53
CA ARG A 402 -14.65 3.83 22.84
C ARG A 402 -14.85 2.65 23.78
N PHE A 403 -16.05 2.07 23.79
CA PHE A 403 -16.35 0.88 24.59
C PHE A 403 -15.50 -0.32 24.11
N ALA A 404 -15.53 -0.62 22.81
CA ALA A 404 -14.72 -1.67 22.20
C ALA A 404 -13.23 -1.47 22.46
N TRP A 405 -12.71 -0.25 22.27
CA TRP A 405 -11.30 0.07 22.50
C TRP A 405 -10.86 -0.20 23.95
N ARG A 406 -11.67 0.21 24.93
CA ARG A 406 -11.38 -0.06 26.35
C ARG A 406 -11.51 -1.55 26.67
N LEU A 407 -12.54 -2.23 26.18
CA LEU A 407 -12.72 -3.66 26.40
C LEU A 407 -11.52 -4.47 25.86
N LEU A 408 -11.06 -4.17 24.64
CA LEU A 408 -9.86 -4.74 24.00
C LEU A 408 -8.54 -4.52 24.77
N GLN A 409 -8.49 -3.58 25.72
CA GLN A 409 -7.34 -3.36 26.62
C GLN A 409 -7.45 -4.15 27.93
N THR A 410 -8.64 -4.67 28.27
CA THR A 410 -8.93 -5.35 29.54
C THR A 410 -9.09 -6.87 29.43
N ILE A 411 -9.28 -7.39 28.22
CA ILE A 411 -9.40 -8.83 27.96
C ILE A 411 -8.04 -9.42 27.57
N ASP A 412 -7.76 -10.61 28.07
CA ASP A 412 -6.47 -11.29 27.90
C ASP A 412 -6.44 -12.06 26.58
N CYS A 413 -6.41 -11.32 25.48
CA CYS A 413 -6.52 -11.86 24.12
C CYS A 413 -5.53 -11.19 23.16
N SER A 414 -4.69 -12.01 22.50
CA SER A 414 -3.67 -11.58 21.55
C SER A 414 -4.23 -11.29 20.15
N PHE A 415 -4.99 -10.20 20.02
CA PHE A 415 -5.46 -9.73 18.71
C PHE A 415 -4.37 -9.03 17.90
N THR A 416 -4.22 -9.44 16.63
CA THR A 416 -3.38 -8.76 15.63
C THR A 416 -3.87 -7.33 15.35
N ILE A 417 -3.01 -6.48 14.78
CA ILE A 417 -3.36 -5.11 14.39
C ILE A 417 -4.57 -5.07 13.44
N LYS A 418 -4.64 -5.99 12.46
CA LYS A 418 -5.79 -6.12 11.54
C LYS A 418 -7.08 -6.42 12.32
N GLN A 419 -7.05 -7.38 13.24
CA GLN A 419 -8.20 -7.79 14.04
C GLN A 419 -8.70 -6.67 14.97
N ARG A 420 -7.80 -5.98 15.68
CA ARG A 420 -8.15 -4.81 16.51
C ARG A 420 -8.83 -3.72 15.66
N ARG A 421 -8.25 -3.40 14.50
CA ARG A 421 -8.78 -2.41 13.55
C ARG A 421 -10.18 -2.79 13.04
N LEU A 422 -10.39 -4.05 12.65
CA LEU A 422 -11.69 -4.56 12.21
C LEU A 422 -12.75 -4.42 13.31
N CYS A 423 -12.42 -4.78 14.55
CA CYS A 423 -13.32 -4.64 15.70
C CYS A 423 -13.70 -3.17 15.96
N LEU A 424 -12.74 -2.25 15.88
CA LEU A 424 -13.01 -0.82 16.07
C LEU A 424 -13.90 -0.24 14.98
N TYR A 425 -13.71 -0.63 13.71
CA TYR A 425 -14.64 -0.25 12.64
C TYR A 425 -16.04 -0.84 12.85
N ALA A 426 -16.12 -2.14 13.15
CA ALA A 426 -17.40 -2.79 13.40
C ALA A 426 -18.16 -2.12 14.56
N ALA A 427 -17.46 -1.82 15.66
CA ALA A 427 -18.00 -1.08 16.81
C ALA A 427 -18.46 0.34 16.45
N LEU A 428 -17.66 1.10 15.70
CA LEU A 428 -17.99 2.45 15.23
C LEU A 428 -19.30 2.46 14.44
N PHE A 429 -19.55 1.45 13.61
CA PHE A 429 -20.74 1.36 12.76
C PHE A 429 -21.89 0.52 13.33
N LEU A 430 -21.80 0.03 14.57
CA LEU A 430 -22.91 -0.67 15.24
C LEU A 430 -24.25 0.10 15.24
N PRO A 431 -24.31 1.44 15.36
CA PRO A 431 -25.58 2.16 15.29
C PRO A 431 -26.33 2.01 13.97
N PHE A 432 -25.65 1.62 12.89
CA PHE A 432 -26.24 1.39 11.57
C PHE A 432 -26.74 -0.06 11.36
N ARG A 433 -26.69 -0.91 12.39
CA ARG A 433 -27.12 -2.31 12.32
C ARG A 433 -28.62 -2.39 12.02
N GLY A 434 -28.98 -3.13 10.97
CA GLY A 434 -30.37 -3.35 10.55
C GLY A 434 -30.96 -2.22 9.69
N MET A 435 -30.26 -1.09 9.53
CA MET A 435 -30.69 -0.03 8.63
C MET A 435 -30.45 -0.40 7.17
N VAL A 436 -31.41 -0.09 6.30
CA VAL A 436 -31.38 -0.43 4.86
C VAL A 436 -31.69 0.79 4.00
N TYR A 437 -31.08 0.89 2.82
CA TYR A 437 -31.46 1.83 1.76
C TYR A 437 -31.92 1.06 0.51
N LYS A 438 -32.57 1.76 -0.42
CA LYS A 438 -32.86 1.24 -1.76
C LYS A 438 -31.76 1.70 -2.70
N ASP A 439 -31.09 0.76 -3.38
CA ASP A 439 -30.11 1.11 -4.42
C ASP A 439 -30.80 1.58 -5.72
N ASN A 440 -30.01 2.01 -6.71
CA ASN A 440 -30.52 2.44 -8.02
C ASN A 440 -31.28 1.33 -8.79
N LYS A 441 -31.24 0.08 -8.34
CA LYS A 441 -31.99 -1.08 -8.86
C LYS A 441 -33.16 -1.45 -7.93
N THR A 442 -33.54 -0.57 -7.01
CA THR A 442 -34.59 -0.71 -5.98
C THR A 442 -34.38 -1.83 -4.96
N ARG A 443 -33.20 -2.48 -4.94
CA ARG A 443 -32.89 -3.56 -4.01
C ARG A 443 -32.70 -2.98 -2.61
N ARG A 444 -33.20 -3.69 -1.59
CA ARG A 444 -32.88 -3.38 -0.19
C ARG A 444 -31.44 -3.78 0.09
N VAL A 445 -30.61 -2.78 0.40
CA VAL A 445 -29.18 -2.92 0.68
C VAL A 445 -28.92 -2.39 2.09
N PRO A 446 -28.33 -3.19 3.01
CA PRO A 446 -27.91 -2.67 4.31
C PRO A 446 -27.03 -1.42 4.19
N VAL A 447 -27.28 -0.38 4.99
CA VAL A 447 -26.47 0.86 5.01
C VAL A 447 -25.00 0.53 5.29
N ASN A 448 -24.76 -0.53 6.06
CA ASN A 448 -23.43 -0.99 6.39
C ASN A 448 -22.79 -1.93 5.33
N THR A 449 -23.33 -2.16 4.13
CA THR A 449 -22.83 -3.23 3.21
C THR A 449 -21.35 -3.20 2.89
N GLY A 450 -20.76 -2.02 2.65
CA GLY A 450 -19.31 -1.92 2.40
C GLY A 450 -18.47 -2.35 3.61
N TRP A 451 -19.05 -2.27 4.80
CA TRP A 451 -18.47 -2.62 6.09
C TRP A 451 -18.84 -4.05 6.53
N VAL A 452 -19.94 -4.63 6.02
CA VAL A 452 -20.30 -6.05 6.25
C VAL A 452 -19.26 -7.00 5.63
N ALA A 453 -18.58 -6.59 4.57
CA ALA A 453 -17.40 -7.29 4.05
C ALA A 453 -16.30 -7.46 5.13
N LEU A 454 -16.11 -6.46 6.00
CA LEU A 454 -15.16 -6.52 7.13
C LEU A 454 -15.62 -7.50 8.22
N LEU A 455 -16.93 -7.77 8.34
CA LEU A 455 -17.45 -8.82 9.22
C LEU A 455 -17.22 -10.22 8.63
N GLY A 456 -17.17 -10.36 7.31
CA GLY A 456 -16.76 -11.59 6.63
C GLY A 456 -15.33 -12.00 7.00
N ASP A 457 -14.43 -11.03 7.10
CA ASP A 457 -13.05 -11.18 7.59
C ASP A 457 -12.94 -11.57 9.09
N MET A 458 -14.05 -11.59 9.85
CA MET A 458 -14.08 -12.01 11.25
C MET A 458 -14.62 -13.43 11.45
N LYS A 459 -15.03 -14.16 10.40
CA LYS A 459 -15.61 -15.51 10.52
C LYS A 459 -14.73 -16.47 11.33
N ASP A 460 -13.43 -16.38 11.14
CA ASP A 460 -12.43 -17.24 11.77
C ASP A 460 -12.02 -16.75 13.18
N ASN A 461 -12.68 -15.70 13.71
CA ASN A 461 -12.35 -15.08 14.99
C ASN A 461 -13.60 -14.74 15.81
N TRP A 462 -14.21 -15.78 16.38
CA TRP A 462 -15.39 -15.68 17.25
C TRP A 462 -15.18 -14.77 18.47
N ARG A 463 -13.94 -14.63 18.96
CA ARG A 463 -13.59 -13.72 20.07
C ARG A 463 -13.90 -12.26 19.73
N LEU A 464 -13.62 -11.80 18.50
CA LEU A 464 -14.02 -10.45 18.07
C LEU A 464 -15.54 -10.29 18.01
N ALA A 465 -16.27 -11.32 17.58
CA ALA A 465 -17.73 -11.30 17.59
C ALA A 465 -18.27 -11.22 19.03
N LEU A 466 -17.63 -11.89 19.99
CA LEU A 466 -17.95 -11.78 21.42
C LEU A 466 -17.68 -10.37 21.95
N VAL A 467 -16.55 -9.72 21.61
CA VAL A 467 -16.27 -8.31 21.96
C VAL A 467 -17.40 -7.40 21.45
N LEU A 468 -17.82 -7.55 20.20
CA LEU A 468 -18.91 -6.74 19.62
C LEU A 468 -20.27 -7.03 20.25
N SER A 469 -20.51 -8.27 20.68
CA SER A 469 -21.70 -8.64 21.46
C SER A 469 -21.72 -7.92 22.80
N MET A 470 -20.58 -7.85 23.52
CA MET A 470 -20.48 -7.12 24.79
C MET A 470 -20.76 -5.61 24.63
N VAL A 471 -20.28 -5.00 23.53
CA VAL A 471 -20.57 -3.57 23.21
C VAL A 471 -22.07 -3.33 23.02
N LEU A 472 -22.83 -4.33 22.57
CA LEU A 472 -24.29 -4.24 22.38
C LEU A 472 -25.11 -4.58 23.63
N SER A 473 -24.60 -5.43 24.52
CA SER A 473 -25.37 -6.00 25.65
C SER A 473 -25.05 -5.40 27.02
N SER A 474 -23.87 -4.79 27.19
CA SER A 474 -23.35 -4.41 28.50
C SER A 474 -23.47 -2.91 28.76
N ALA A 475 -23.96 -2.53 29.95
CA ALA A 475 -24.06 -1.13 30.36
C ALA A 475 -22.68 -0.50 30.66
N ASP A 476 -21.74 -1.29 31.16
CA ASP A 476 -20.40 -0.85 31.54
C ASP A 476 -19.31 -1.88 31.20
N ILE A 477 -18.06 -1.43 31.26
CA ILE A 477 -16.88 -2.19 30.83
C ILE A 477 -16.52 -3.31 31.82
N HIS A 478 -16.83 -3.17 33.11
CA HIS A 478 -16.50 -4.18 34.11
C HIS A 478 -17.43 -5.39 33.97
N SER A 479 -18.74 -5.18 33.87
CA SER A 479 -19.68 -6.26 33.53
C SER A 479 -19.39 -6.87 32.16
N ALA A 480 -19.04 -6.07 31.15
CA ALA A 480 -18.61 -6.60 29.84
C ALA A 480 -17.38 -7.50 29.93
N GLN A 481 -16.34 -7.09 30.66
CA GLN A 481 -15.11 -7.88 30.84
C GLN A 481 -15.39 -9.18 31.59
N GLN A 482 -16.22 -9.15 32.62
CA GLN A 482 -16.59 -10.34 33.40
C GLN A 482 -17.43 -11.32 32.57
N LEU A 483 -18.44 -10.83 31.84
CA LEU A 483 -19.28 -11.65 30.96
C LEU A 483 -18.46 -12.24 29.81
N TYR A 484 -17.58 -11.46 29.19
CA TYR A 484 -16.66 -11.93 28.16
C TYR A 484 -15.85 -13.14 28.65
N LYS A 485 -15.21 -13.04 29.82
CA LYS A 485 -14.43 -14.13 30.43
C LYS A 485 -15.26 -15.37 30.71
N VAL A 486 -16.46 -15.20 31.29
CA VAL A 486 -17.37 -16.34 31.59
C VAL A 486 -17.78 -17.08 30.31
N VAL A 487 -18.10 -16.34 29.24
CA VAL A 487 -18.49 -16.94 27.95
C VAL A 487 -17.31 -17.58 27.22
N GLU A 488 -16.13 -16.95 27.24
CA GLU A 488 -14.89 -17.51 26.67
C GLU A 488 -14.48 -18.81 27.37
N ASP A 489 -14.43 -18.82 28.71
CA ASP A 489 -14.14 -20.01 29.50
C ASP A 489 -15.12 -21.15 29.19
N TRP A 490 -16.41 -20.83 29.04
CA TRP A 490 -17.43 -21.83 28.72
C TRP A 490 -17.23 -22.43 27.31
N ILE A 491 -17.00 -21.58 26.29
CA ILE A 491 -16.73 -22.03 24.91
C ILE A 491 -15.51 -22.96 24.87
N LEU A 492 -14.43 -22.61 25.56
CA LEU A 492 -13.21 -23.41 25.62
C LEU A 492 -13.43 -24.74 26.37
N ARG A 493 -14.13 -24.73 27.51
CA ARG A 493 -14.45 -25.95 28.28
C ARG A 493 -15.38 -26.91 27.53
N GLN A 494 -16.19 -26.41 26.59
CA GLN A 494 -17.04 -27.23 25.74
C GLN A 494 -16.36 -27.64 24.42
N GLY A 495 -15.12 -27.20 24.14
CA GLY A 495 -14.43 -27.49 22.88
C GLY A 495 -15.07 -26.85 21.64
N LEU A 496 -15.74 -25.70 21.82
CA LEU A 496 -16.53 -25.02 20.77
C LEU A 496 -15.75 -23.91 20.05
N ASP A 497 -14.47 -23.69 20.37
CA ASP A 497 -13.65 -22.61 19.81
C ASP A 497 -13.31 -22.80 18.32
N GLU A 498 -13.38 -24.04 17.82
CA GLU A 498 -13.26 -24.38 16.40
C GLU A 498 -14.60 -24.71 15.72
N ILE A 499 -15.75 -24.49 16.39
CA ILE A 499 -17.07 -24.97 15.89
C ILE A 499 -17.45 -24.42 14.52
N TRP A 500 -16.95 -23.24 14.16
CA TRP A 500 -17.13 -22.60 12.86
C TRP A 500 -16.45 -23.34 11.69
N LYS A 501 -15.50 -24.27 11.98
CA LYS A 501 -14.91 -25.18 10.98
C LYS A 501 -15.79 -26.40 10.70
N VAL A 502 -16.74 -26.71 11.57
CA VAL A 502 -17.60 -27.90 11.43
C VAL A 502 -18.50 -27.73 10.21
N LYS A 503 -18.35 -28.64 9.25
CA LYS A 503 -19.20 -28.66 8.06
C LYS A 503 -20.58 -29.23 8.43
N PRO A 504 -21.68 -28.65 7.90
CA PRO A 504 -23.00 -29.29 8.00
C PRO A 504 -22.94 -30.71 7.39
N LEU A 505 -23.47 -31.69 8.12
CA LEU A 505 -23.59 -33.08 7.65
C LEU A 505 -24.42 -33.18 6.37
N VAL A 506 -25.44 -32.32 6.23
CA VAL A 506 -26.37 -32.30 5.10
C VAL A 506 -26.20 -31.00 4.33
N ASN A 507 -25.93 -31.10 3.02
CA ASN A 507 -25.72 -29.94 2.15
C ASN A 507 -27.02 -29.45 1.49
N GLY A 508 -26.98 -28.24 0.92
CA GLY A 508 -28.16 -27.59 0.33
C GLY A 508 -28.84 -28.38 -0.79
N LYS A 509 -28.13 -29.24 -1.54
CA LYS A 509 -28.75 -30.11 -2.55
C LYS A 509 -29.58 -31.22 -1.90
N GLN A 510 -29.08 -31.83 -0.84
CA GLN A 510 -29.78 -32.89 -0.11
C GLN A 510 -31.04 -32.35 0.58
N ILE A 511 -30.95 -31.15 1.16
CA ILE A 511 -32.09 -30.43 1.72
C ILE A 511 -33.16 -30.17 0.64
N MET A 512 -32.76 -29.74 -0.56
CA MET A 512 -33.69 -29.57 -1.68
C MET A 512 -34.34 -30.89 -2.12
N THR A 513 -33.58 -32.00 -2.15
CA THR A 513 -34.13 -33.33 -2.47
C THR A 513 -35.16 -33.80 -1.44
N VAL A 514 -34.91 -33.61 -0.14
CA VAL A 514 -35.83 -34.01 0.93
C VAL A 514 -37.11 -33.16 0.96
N LEU A 515 -37.03 -31.90 0.51
CA LEU A 515 -38.15 -30.95 0.45
C LEU A 515 -38.86 -30.86 -0.91
N ASP A 516 -38.45 -31.67 -1.90
CA ASP A 516 -38.89 -31.58 -3.31
C ASP A 516 -38.81 -30.16 -3.93
N LEU A 517 -37.71 -29.44 -3.64
CA LEU A 517 -37.48 -28.07 -4.10
C LEU A 517 -36.63 -28.03 -5.37
N ARG A 518 -37.13 -27.33 -6.41
CA ARG A 518 -36.41 -27.14 -7.69
C ARG A 518 -35.31 -26.07 -7.65
N THR A 519 -35.37 -25.15 -6.69
CA THR A 519 -34.41 -24.03 -6.57
C THR A 519 -34.14 -23.71 -5.10
N GLY A 520 -32.91 -23.32 -4.78
CA GLY A 520 -32.55 -22.83 -3.46
C GLY A 520 -33.28 -21.52 -3.11
N GLY A 521 -33.55 -21.30 -1.83
CA GLY A 521 -34.27 -20.14 -1.31
C GLY A 521 -34.16 -20.04 0.22
N SER A 522 -34.89 -19.13 0.86
CA SER A 522 -34.79 -18.93 2.33
C SER A 522 -35.07 -20.21 3.11
N LEU A 523 -36.04 -21.00 2.68
CA LEU A 523 -36.43 -22.27 3.29
C LEU A 523 -35.26 -23.28 3.36
N VAL A 524 -34.38 -23.30 2.35
CA VAL A 524 -33.15 -24.14 2.40
C VAL A 524 -32.19 -23.62 3.47
N GLY A 525 -32.06 -22.31 3.63
CA GLY A 525 -31.26 -21.68 4.70
C GLY A 525 -31.83 -21.93 6.10
N GLU A 526 -33.15 -21.86 6.27
CA GLU A 526 -33.84 -22.18 7.51
C GLU A 526 -33.61 -23.64 7.92
N TRP A 527 -33.68 -24.58 6.97
CA TRP A 527 -33.34 -25.98 7.22
C TRP A 527 -31.85 -26.21 7.46
N GLN A 528 -30.95 -25.51 6.76
CA GLN A 528 -29.51 -25.56 7.07
C GLN A 528 -29.23 -25.15 8.52
N GLN A 529 -29.92 -24.13 9.04
CA GLN A 529 -29.78 -23.72 10.43
C GLN A 529 -30.31 -24.78 11.40
N LYS A 530 -31.53 -25.30 11.19
CA LYS A 530 -32.12 -26.37 12.02
C LYS A 530 -31.25 -27.64 12.07
N LEU A 531 -30.66 -28.02 10.94
CA LEU A 531 -29.80 -29.21 10.85
C LEU A 531 -28.43 -28.97 11.52
N LEU A 532 -27.92 -27.73 11.49
CA LEU A 532 -26.74 -27.36 12.27
C LEU A 532 -27.04 -27.42 13.78
N GLU A 533 -28.18 -26.90 14.22
CA GLU A 533 -28.64 -26.99 15.62
C GLU A 533 -28.78 -28.45 16.08
N TRP A 534 -29.37 -29.32 15.23
CA TRP A 534 -29.43 -30.76 15.51
C TRP A 534 -28.05 -31.40 15.62
N GLN A 535 -27.13 -31.08 14.70
CA GLN A 535 -25.76 -31.61 14.68
C GLN A 535 -24.94 -31.17 15.90
N LEU A 536 -25.17 -29.96 16.41
CA LEU A 536 -24.56 -29.48 17.66
C LEU A 536 -25.11 -30.23 18.89
N ALA A 537 -26.40 -30.58 18.88
CA ALA A 537 -27.01 -31.40 19.93
C ALA A 537 -26.62 -32.89 19.85
N HIS A 538 -26.17 -33.37 18.68
CA HIS A 538 -25.78 -34.76 18.43
C HIS A 538 -24.38 -34.85 17.79
N PRO A 539 -23.28 -34.59 18.53
CA PRO A 539 -21.93 -34.48 17.95
C PRO A 539 -21.42 -35.74 17.24
N SER A 540 -21.93 -36.91 17.60
CA SER A 540 -21.61 -38.21 16.96
C SER A 540 -22.63 -38.63 15.89
N GLY A 541 -23.61 -37.79 15.58
CA GLY A 541 -24.69 -38.09 14.65
C GLY A 541 -24.20 -38.18 13.20
N THR A 542 -24.77 -39.13 12.45
CA THR A 542 -24.47 -39.34 11.04
C THR A 542 -25.36 -38.50 10.12
N GLU A 543 -24.94 -38.33 8.87
CA GLU A 543 -25.73 -37.71 7.80
C GLU A 543 -27.12 -38.36 7.64
N ASN A 544 -27.18 -39.70 7.69
CA ASN A 544 -28.43 -40.46 7.59
C ASN A 544 -29.37 -40.19 8.77
N GLU A 545 -28.85 -40.08 9.99
CA GLU A 545 -29.66 -39.75 11.18
C GLU A 545 -30.18 -38.31 11.12
N CYS A 546 -29.36 -37.38 10.63
CA CYS A 546 -29.73 -35.98 10.40
C CYS A 546 -30.86 -35.85 9.36
N ILE A 547 -30.76 -36.57 8.23
CA ILE A 547 -31.83 -36.64 7.21
C ILE A 547 -33.10 -37.32 7.77
N ASN A 548 -32.96 -38.40 8.53
CA ASN A 548 -34.11 -39.07 9.15
C ASN A 548 -34.82 -38.18 10.18
N TRP A 549 -34.07 -37.35 10.93
CA TRP A 549 -34.64 -36.34 11.81
C TRP A 549 -35.35 -35.23 11.02
N MET A 550 -34.77 -34.78 9.90
CA MET A 550 -35.40 -33.81 9.00
C MET A 550 -36.75 -34.30 8.49
N ILE A 551 -36.81 -35.55 7.99
CA ILE A 551 -38.04 -36.18 7.49
C ILE A 551 -39.09 -36.30 8.62
N LYS A 552 -38.69 -36.74 9.82
CA LYS A 552 -39.58 -36.82 11.01
C LYS A 552 -40.04 -35.46 11.53
N SER A 553 -39.38 -34.37 11.14
CA SER A 553 -39.73 -33.00 11.52
C SER A 553 -40.59 -32.30 10.45
N LEU A 554 -40.88 -33.00 9.35
CA LEU A 554 -41.78 -32.58 8.26
C LEU A 554 -43.12 -33.33 8.29
N SER A 555 -43.17 -34.48 8.96
CA SER A 555 -44.36 -35.29 9.27
C SER A 555 -45.05 -34.85 10.55
#